data_AF-C5L8N7-F1
#
_entry.id   AF-C5L8N7-F1
#
_cell.length_a   1.000
_cell.length_b   1.000
_cell.length_c   1.000
_cell.angle_alpha   90.00
_cell.angle_beta   90.00
_cell.angle_gamma   90.00
#
_symmetry.space_group_name_H-M   'P 1'
#
loop_
_entity.id
_entity.type
_entity.pdbx_description
1 polymer ?
#
loop_
_entity_poly.entity_id
_entity_poly.type
_entity_poly.pdbx_seq_one_letter_code
_entity_poly.pdbx_strand_id
1 'polypeptide(L)'
;MPSLLSVKPGEIVFPNTLYQSVNTTLSLTNVDGDKKAVAFKIKTTAPRNYLVRPSSGVVAADATVDVQIILQPQTSDPSLNTDRFLIQATTSAT
;
A
#
# COMPACT_ATOMS: atom_id res chain seq x y z
N MET A 1 -3.34 20.12 5.92
CA MET A 1 -2.89 19.50 4.66
C MET A 1 -3.91 18.42 4.32
N PRO A 2 -4.77 18.62 3.31
CA PRO A 2 -5.65 17.55 2.85
C PRO A 2 -4.80 16.35 2.38
N SER A 3 -5.27 15.14 2.63
CA SER A 3 -4.64 13.91 2.14
C SER A 3 -4.74 13.85 0.62
N LEU A 4 -3.62 13.74 -0.10
CA LEU A 4 -3.59 13.66 -1.57
C LEU A 4 -4.19 12.37 -2.13
N LEU A 5 -4.09 11.28 -1.36
CA LEU A 5 -4.59 9.96 -1.73
C LEU A 5 -5.57 9.45 -0.68
N SER A 6 -6.67 8.87 -1.14
CA SER A 6 -7.56 8.03 -0.34
C SER A 6 -7.10 6.58 -0.46
N VAL A 7 -7.06 5.87 0.67
CA VAL A 7 -6.52 4.49 0.76
C VAL A 7 -7.62 3.54 1.21
N LYS A 8 -7.84 2.44 0.48
CA LYS A 8 -8.82 1.40 0.85
C LYS A 8 -8.31 -0.02 0.54
N PRO A 9 -8.43 -0.98 1.46
CA PRO A 9 -8.90 -0.83 2.84
C PRO A 9 -7.86 -0.12 3.73
N GLY A 10 -8.31 0.46 4.86
CA GLY A 10 -7.41 1.11 5.83
C GLY A 10 -6.64 0.14 6.72
N GLU A 11 -7.11 -1.10 6.82
CA GLU A 11 -6.49 -2.19 7.55
C GLU A 11 -6.52 -3.45 6.68
N ILE A 12 -5.47 -4.25 6.75
CA ILE A 12 -5.33 -5.50 6.00
C ILE A 12 -5.23 -6.64 6.98
N VAL A 13 -6.14 -7.61 6.86
CA VAL A 13 -6.11 -8.85 7.64
C VAL A 13 -5.75 -9.99 6.71
N PHE A 14 -4.64 -10.68 7.02
CA PHE A 14 -4.25 -11.90 6.32
C PHE A 14 -4.80 -13.12 7.06
N PRO A 15 -5.30 -14.14 6.34
CA PRO A 15 -5.61 -15.42 6.95
C PRO A 15 -4.34 -16.06 7.50
N ASN A 16 -4.45 -16.72 8.66
CA ASN A 16 -3.34 -17.46 9.24
C ASN A 16 -3.02 -18.66 8.37
N THR A 17 -2.00 -18.52 7.52
CA THR A 17 -1.53 -19.57 6.60
C THR A 17 -0.03 -19.69 6.74
N LEU A 18 0.43 -20.86 7.16
CA LEU A 18 1.85 -21.17 7.25
C LEU A 18 2.33 -21.71 5.89
N TYR A 19 3.58 -21.44 5.54
CA TYR A 19 4.24 -21.97 4.33
C TYR A 19 3.63 -21.56 2.97
N GLN A 20 2.66 -20.65 2.94
CA GLN A 20 2.05 -20.15 1.70
C GLN A 20 2.08 -18.63 1.65
N SER A 21 2.20 -18.09 0.43
CA SER A 21 2.07 -16.66 0.21
C SER A 21 0.60 -16.27 0.08
N VAL A 22 0.20 -15.19 0.71
CA VAL A 22 -1.16 -14.63 0.56
C VAL A 22 -1.06 -13.22 0.02
N ASN A 23 -1.94 -12.87 -0.90
CA ASN A 23 -2.03 -11.51 -1.44
C ASN A 23 -3.34 -10.84 -1.06
N THR A 24 -3.30 -9.51 -1.06
CA THR A 24 -4.48 -8.66 -1.01
C THR A 24 -4.22 -7.42 -1.86
N THR A 25 -5.29 -6.67 -2.12
CA THR A 25 -5.25 -5.44 -2.91
C THR A 25 -5.56 -4.23 -2.04
N LEU A 26 -4.73 -3.20 -2.20
CA LEU A 26 -4.87 -1.88 -1.61
C LEU A 26 -5.08 -0.86 -2.73
N SER A 27 -6.23 -0.21 -2.78
CA SER A 27 -6.55 0.81 -3.77
C SER A 27 -6.15 2.20 -3.27
N LEU A 28 -5.40 2.92 -4.10
CA LEU A 28 -4.99 4.31 -3.90
C LEU A 28 -5.73 5.20 -4.90
N THR A 29 -6.66 6.03 -4.43
CA THR A 29 -7.42 6.97 -5.25
C THR A 29 -6.87 8.38 -5.09
N ASN A 30 -6.56 9.05 -6.19
CA ASN A 30 -6.19 10.47 -6.16
C ASN A 30 -7.43 11.33 -5.87
N VAL A 31 -7.39 12.05 -4.76
CA VAL A 31 -8.47 12.94 -4.28
C VAL A 31 -7.99 14.39 -4.20
N ASP A 32 -6.88 14.71 -4.85
CA ASP A 32 -6.34 16.07 -4.94
C ASP A 32 -7.31 17.00 -5.68
N GLY A 33 -7.73 18.08 -5.02
CA GLY A 33 -8.69 19.04 -5.57
C GLY A 33 -8.13 19.86 -6.73
N ASP A 34 -6.82 20.00 -6.83
CA ASP A 34 -6.13 20.74 -7.90
C ASP A 34 -5.95 19.90 -9.17
N LYS A 35 -6.47 18.66 -9.19
CA LYS A 35 -6.38 17.72 -10.32
C LYS A 35 -4.95 17.52 -10.81
N LYS A 36 -3.97 17.57 -9.91
CA LYS A 36 -2.57 17.28 -10.23
C LYS A 36 -2.31 15.78 -10.13
N ALA A 37 -1.33 15.31 -10.91
CA ALA A 37 -0.83 13.96 -10.74
C ALA A 37 -0.10 13.85 -9.39
N VAL A 38 -0.34 12.74 -8.68
CA VAL A 38 0.23 12.49 -7.36
C VAL A 38 1.21 11.31 -7.46
N ALA A 39 2.48 11.57 -7.17
CA ALA A 39 3.48 10.52 -7.02
C ALA A 39 3.38 9.90 -5.63
N PHE A 40 3.57 8.58 -5.52
CA PHE A 40 3.52 7.86 -4.25
C PHE A 40 4.71 6.92 -4.05
N LYS A 41 5.05 6.70 -2.78
CA LYS A 41 6.01 5.69 -2.33
C LYS A 41 5.45 4.96 -1.11
N ILE A 42 5.52 3.64 -1.12
CA ILE A 42 5.10 2.77 -0.03
C ILE A 42 6.33 2.25 0.69
N LYS A 43 6.30 2.35 2.02
CA LYS A 43 7.29 1.80 2.94
C LYS A 43 6.59 0.86 3.92
N THR A 44 7.32 -0.12 4.44
CA THR A 44 6.79 -1.07 5.43
C THR A 44 7.81 -1.25 6.56
N THR A 45 7.32 -1.53 7.77
CA THR A 45 8.17 -1.91 8.92
C THR A 45 8.75 -3.32 8.79
N ALA A 46 8.19 -4.15 7.90
CA ALA A 46 8.63 -5.53 7.68
C ALA A 46 8.92 -5.81 6.18
N PRO A 47 9.95 -5.20 5.59
CA PRO A 47 10.26 -5.35 4.16
C PRO A 47 10.67 -6.78 3.76
N ARG A 48 11.03 -7.64 4.73
CA ARG A 48 11.29 -9.06 4.48
C ARG A 48 10.01 -9.90 4.41
N ASN A 49 8.95 -9.46 5.07
CA ASN A 49 7.68 -10.20 5.16
C ASN A 49 6.74 -9.85 4.01
N TYR A 50 6.87 -8.65 3.43
CA TYR A 50 5.94 -8.17 2.42
C TYR A 50 6.62 -7.80 1.12
N LEU A 51 6.01 -8.25 0.03
CA LEU A 51 6.29 -7.77 -1.31
C LEU A 51 5.16 -6.85 -1.75
N VAL A 52 5.51 -5.61 -2.13
CA VAL A 52 4.55 -4.56 -2.50
C VAL A 52 4.70 -4.24 -3.98
N ARG A 53 3.63 -4.36 -4.77
CA ARG A 53 3.63 -4.17 -6.23
C ARG A 53 2.41 -3.38 -6.71
N PRO A 54 2.58 -2.17 -7.28
CA PRO A 54 3.81 -1.36 -7.31
C PRO A 54 4.15 -0.78 -5.92
N SER A 55 5.44 -0.67 -5.58
CA SER A 55 5.88 0.03 -4.34
C SER A 55 5.99 1.54 -4.50
N SER A 56 5.99 2.05 -5.72
CA SER A 56 5.94 3.47 -6.07
C SER A 56 5.34 3.64 -7.45
N GLY A 57 4.76 4.80 -7.70
CA GLY A 57 4.19 5.14 -9.00
C GLY A 57 3.59 6.54 -8.99
N VAL A 58 2.80 6.83 -10.01
CA VAL A 58 2.05 8.07 -10.14
C VAL A 58 0.58 7.70 -10.33
N VAL A 59 -0.30 8.39 -9.62
CA VAL A 59 -1.75 8.32 -9.80
C VAL A 59 -2.18 9.59 -10.53
N ALA A 60 -2.78 9.43 -11.71
CA ALA A 60 -3.34 10.57 -12.46
C ALA A 60 -4.48 11.25 -11.69
N ALA A 61 -4.87 12.43 -12.12
CA ALA A 61 -6.02 13.14 -11.56
C ALA A 61 -7.28 12.26 -11.63
N ASP A 62 -8.06 12.21 -10.55
CA ASP A 62 -9.31 11.43 -10.43
C ASP A 62 -9.16 9.92 -10.68
N ALA A 63 -7.92 9.40 -10.75
CA ALA A 63 -7.63 8.00 -11.03
C ALA A 63 -7.45 7.17 -9.75
N THR A 64 -7.58 5.85 -9.88
CA THR A 64 -7.27 4.87 -8.83
C THR A 64 -6.22 3.89 -9.33
N VAL A 65 -5.26 3.54 -8.46
CA VAL A 65 -4.25 2.51 -8.72
C VAL A 65 -4.37 1.43 -7.65
N ASP A 66 -4.39 0.18 -8.09
CA ASP A 66 -4.36 -0.97 -7.20
C ASP A 66 -2.92 -1.41 -6.91
N VAL A 67 -2.63 -1.59 -5.62
CA VAL A 67 -1.36 -2.06 -5.09
C VAL A 67 -1.56 -3.43 -4.47
N GLN A 68 -0.83 -4.42 -4.97
CA GLN A 68 -0.77 -5.74 -4.38
C GLN A 68 0.17 -5.75 -3.18
N ILE A 69 -0.35 -6.19 -2.04
CA ILE A 69 0.42 -6.51 -0.84
C ILE A 69 0.46 -8.02 -0.72
N ILE A 70 1.66 -8.59 -0.80
CA ILE A 70 1.88 -10.04 -0.79
C ILE A 70 2.68 -10.38 0.47
N LEU A 71 2.03 -11.06 1.41
CA LEU A 71 2.68 -11.68 2.56
C LEU A 71 3.49 -12.89 2.08
N GLN A 72 4.78 -12.87 2.36
CA GLN A 72 5.68 -13.97 2.06
C GLN A 72 5.44 -15.15 3.01
N PRO A 73 5.70 -16.41 2.56
CA PRO A 73 5.55 -17.59 3.40
C PRO A 73 6.28 -17.43 4.74
N GLN A 74 5.55 -17.54 5.84
CA GLN A 74 6.12 -17.49 7.18
C GLN A 74 6.53 -18.91 7.61
N THR A 75 7.69 -19.02 8.28
CA THR A 75 8.21 -20.27 8.84
C THR A 75 7.95 -20.40 10.34
N SER A 76 7.42 -19.36 10.98
CA SER A 76 7.08 -19.29 12.40
C SER A 76 5.65 -18.79 12.57
N ASP A 77 5.04 -19.08 13.73
CA ASP A 77 3.67 -18.69 14.07
C ASP A 77 3.49 -17.16 13.95
N PRO A 78 2.54 -16.65 13.12
CA PRO A 78 2.38 -15.22 12.86
C PRO A 78 1.68 -14.45 13.99
N SER A 79 1.60 -15.03 15.19
CA SER A 79 0.66 -14.65 16.26
C SER A 79 0.81 -13.23 16.84
N LEU A 80 1.72 -12.38 16.35
CA LEU A 80 1.97 -11.03 16.88
C LEU A 80 2.42 -9.97 15.85
N ASN A 81 2.19 -10.15 14.54
CA ASN A 81 2.69 -9.18 13.55
C ASN A 81 1.80 -7.92 13.48
N THR A 82 2.23 -6.83 14.11
CA THR A 82 1.62 -5.49 14.03
C THR A 82 2.32 -4.61 12.99
N ASP A 83 2.55 -5.19 11.82
CA ASP A 83 3.28 -4.55 10.73
C ASP A 83 2.52 -3.37 10.14
N ARG A 84 3.24 -2.32 9.76
CA ARG A 84 2.65 -1.07 9.28
C ARG A 84 3.16 -0.72 7.89
N PHE A 85 2.26 -0.18 7.07
CA PHE A 85 2.59 0.42 5.78
C PHE A 85 2.44 1.93 5.87
N LEU A 86 3.42 2.64 5.33
CA LEU A 86 3.41 4.10 5.20
C LEU A 86 3.36 4.45 3.71
N ILE A 87 2.33 5.21 3.32
CA ILE A 87 2.21 5.76 1.97
C ILE A 87 2.60 7.23 2.03
N GLN A 88 3.72 7.56 1.41
CA GLN A 88 4.14 8.94 1.19
C GLN A 88 3.64 9.39 -0.18
N ALA A 89 3.09 10.60 -0.26
CA ALA A 89 2.55 11.15 -1.48
C ALA A 89 3.00 12.60 -1.68
N THR A 90 3.18 13.02 -2.92
CA THR A 90 3.50 14.40 -3.29
C THR A 90 2.93 14.73 -4.65
N THR A 91 2.45 15.96 -4.85
CA THR A 91 2.03 16.46 -6.16
C THR A 91 3.26 16.82 -6.98
N SER A 92 3.18 16.65 -8.29
CA SER A 92 4.19 17.22 -9.18
C SER A 92 4.14 18.75 -9.10
N ALA A 93 5.28 19.39 -8.81
CA ALA A 93 5.40 20.84 -8.90
C ALA A 93 5.38 21.24 -10.39
N THR A 94 4.24 21.76 -10.82
CA THR A 94 4.12 22.59 -12.03
C THR A 94 3.78 23.99 -11.58
#